data_AF-A0A7S7QSC3-F1
#
_entry.id   AF-A0A7S7QSC3-F1
#
_cell.length_a   1.000
_cell.length_b   1.000
_cell.length_c   1.000
_cell.angle_alpha   90.00
_cell.angle_beta   90.00
_cell.angle_gamma   90.00
#
_symmetry.space_group_name_H-M   'P 1'
#
loop_
_entity.id
_entity.type
_entity.pdbx_description
1 polymer ?
#
loop_
_entity_poly.entity_id
_entity_poly.type
_entity_poly.pdbx_seq_one_letter_code
_entity_poly.pdbx_strand_id
1 'polypeptide(L)' 'MPAALPETDDDNGLEAAVDQAISACGGDMRAAIRALIVANEFLENEVSELMKAVSHAYARGRFQSYSG' A
#
# COMPACT_ATOMS: atom_id res chain seq x y z
N MET A 1 -5.92 -28.67 -19.26
CA MET A 1 -4.65 -27.93 -19.28
C MET A 1 -4.66 -27.01 -18.07
N PRO A 2 -3.91 -27.25 -16.99
CA PRO A 2 -3.82 -26.27 -15.92
C PRO A 2 -3.01 -25.07 -16.44
N ALA A 3 -3.58 -23.88 -16.35
CA ALA A 3 -2.92 -22.63 -16.67
C ALA A 3 -1.79 -22.42 -15.65
N ALA A 4 -0.57 -22.20 -16.15
CA ALA A 4 0.56 -21.79 -15.32
C ALA A 4 0.19 -20.49 -14.61
N LEU A 5 0.23 -20.49 -13.28
CA LEU A 5 0.26 -19.26 -12.49
C LEU A 5 1.55 -18.52 -12.87
N PRO A 6 1.52 -17.18 -13.02
CA PRO A 6 2.74 -16.42 -13.24
C PRO A 6 3.54 -16.41 -11.93
N GLU A 7 4.46 -17.36 -11.79
CA GLU A 7 5.38 -17.41 -10.66
C GLU A 7 6.68 -16.63 -10.98
N THR A 8 7.09 -15.79 -10.03
CA THR A 8 8.47 -15.45 -9.63
C THR A 8 9.20 -14.16 -10.10
N ASP A 9 8.53 -13.08 -10.49
CA ASP A 9 9.21 -11.74 -10.53
C ASP A 9 8.86 -10.85 -9.32
N ASP A 10 7.64 -10.93 -8.78
CA ASP A 10 7.23 -10.13 -7.61
C ASP A 10 7.89 -10.58 -6.30
N ASP A 11 8.21 -11.87 -6.19
CA ASP A 11 8.79 -12.48 -4.97
C ASP A 11 10.18 -11.92 -4.68
N ASN A 12 10.99 -11.70 -5.71
CA ASN A 12 12.35 -11.17 -5.57
C ASN A 12 12.36 -9.69 -5.17
N GLY A 13 11.36 -8.92 -5.60
CA GLY A 13 11.16 -7.54 -5.18
C GLY A 13 10.66 -7.43 -3.74
N LEU A 14 9.76 -8.34 -3.35
CA LEU A 14 9.23 -8.41 -2.00
C LEU A 14 10.33 -8.77 -0.98
N GLU A 15 11.10 -9.81 -1.24
CA GLU A 15 12.20 -10.23 -0.36
C GLU A 15 13.25 -9.11 -0.19
N ALA A 16 13.60 -8.40 -1.25
CA ALA A 16 14.49 -7.24 -1.16
C ALA A 16 13.91 -6.09 -0.30
N ALA A 17 12.59 -5.88 -0.32
CA ALA A 17 11.93 -4.89 0.53
C ALA A 17 11.87 -5.33 2.00
N VAL A 18 11.69 -6.64 2.24
CA VAL A 18 11.75 -7.24 3.59
C VAL A 18 13.14 -7.03 4.18
N ASP A 19 14.20 -7.34 3.44
CA ASP A 19 15.58 -7.15 3.88
C ASP A 19 15.88 -5.68 4.20
N GLN A 20 15.37 -4.75 3.38
CA GLN A 20 15.49 -3.32 3.64
C GLN A 20 14.78 -2.89 4.93
N ALA A 21 13.56 -3.39 5.17
CA ALA A 21 12.80 -3.07 6.38
C ALA A 21 13.49 -3.61 7.64
N ILE A 22 14.03 -4.84 7.59
CA ILE A 22 14.80 -5.43 8.68
C ILE A 22 16.08 -4.64 8.93
N SER A 23 16.81 -4.28 7.87
CA SER A 23 18.04 -3.48 7.95
C SER A 23 17.79 -2.09 8.56
N ALA A 24 16.70 -1.43 8.16
CA ALA A 24 16.28 -0.14 8.73
C ALA A 24 15.96 -0.23 10.23
N CYS A 25 15.57 -1.40 10.72
CA CYS A 25 15.33 -1.68 12.13
C CYS A 25 16.55 -2.27 12.85
N GLY A 26 17.74 -2.19 12.26
CA GLY A 26 18.98 -2.70 12.86
C GLY A 26 19.01 -4.23 13.01
N GLY A 27 18.24 -4.96 12.19
CA GLY A 27 18.13 -6.41 12.26
C GLY A 27 17.05 -6.93 13.22
N ASP A 28 16.36 -6.07 13.97
CA ASP A 28 15.26 -6.52 14.83
C ASP A 28 13.98 -6.75 14.02
N MET A 29 13.70 -8.02 13.72
CA MET A 29 12.50 -8.44 13.00
C MET A 29 11.21 -8.06 13.72
N ARG A 30 11.17 -8.08 15.06
CA ARG A 30 9.96 -7.69 15.82
C ARG A 30 9.74 -6.18 15.75
N ALA A 31 10.81 -5.39 15.72
CA ALA A 31 10.71 -3.95 15.46
C ALA A 31 10.23 -3.68 14.03
N ALA A 32 10.78 -4.37 13.04
CA ALA A 32 10.36 -4.25 11.63
C ALA A 32 8.87 -4.58 11.42
N ILE A 33 8.39 -5.69 11.99
CA ILE A 33 6.97 -6.07 11.90
C ILE A 33 6.08 -4.99 12.55
N ARG A 34 6.46 -4.47 13.72
CA ARG A 34 5.70 -3.39 14.37
C ARG A 34 5.67 -2.11 13.54
N ALA A 35 6.82 -1.72 12.96
CA ALA A 35 6.91 -0.56 12.09
C ALA A 35 6.02 -0.73 10.84
N LEU A 36 6.02 -1.91 10.22
CA LEU A 36 5.17 -2.21 9.07
C LEU A 36 3.67 -2.17 9.40
N ILE A 37 3.25 -2.69 10.57
CA ILE A 37 1.85 -2.61 11.01
C ILE A 37 1.43 -1.14 11.17
N VAL A 38 2.22 -0.34 11.87
CA VAL A 38 1.93 1.09 12.08
C VAL A 38 1.91 1.86 10.74
N ALA A 39 2.84 1.55 9.83
CA ALA A 39 2.87 2.16 8.51
C ALA A 39 1.62 1.80 7.70
N ASN A 40 1.17 0.55 7.76
CA ASN A 40 -0.06 0.12 7.09
C ASN A 40 -1.29 0.82 7.65
N GLU A 41 -1.46 0.88 8.98
CA GLU A 41 -2.56 1.61 9.63
C GLU A 41 -2.58 3.09 9.21
N PHE A 42 -1.41 3.72 9.11
CA PHE A 42 -1.27 5.09 8.63
C PHE A 42 -1.73 5.23 7.16
N LEU A 43 -1.28 4.36 6.27
CA LEU A 43 -1.66 4.39 4.85
C LEU A 43 -3.17 4.15 4.66
N GLU A 44 -3.77 3.22 5.39
CA GLU A 44 -5.22 2.98 5.38
C GLU A 44 -6.00 4.22 5.81
N ASN A 45 -5.51 4.94 6.82
CA ASN A 45 -6.10 6.19 7.27
C ASN A 45 -5.99 7.30 6.21
N GLU A 46 -4.82 7.48 5.59
CA GLU A 46 -4.62 8.47 4.52
C GLU A 46 -5.53 8.18 3.31
N VAL A 47 -5.69 6.91 2.94
CA VAL A 47 -6.62 6.48 1.88
C VAL A 47 -8.07 6.81 2.25
N SER A 48 -8.47 6.54 3.49
CA SER A 48 -9.81 6.87 3.99
C SER A 48 -10.09 8.37 3.94
N GLU A 49 -9.15 9.20 4.38
CA GLU A 49 -9.28 10.65 4.33
C GLU A 49 -9.32 11.19 2.89
N LEU A 50 -8.49 10.64 2.00
CA LEU A 50 -8.52 11.01 0.59
C LEU A 50 -9.87 10.65 -0.05
N MET A 51 -10.42 9.46 0.23
CA MET A 51 -11.73 9.05 -0.25
C MET A 51 -12.85 9.97 0.24
N LYS A 52 -12.81 10.41 1.51
CA LYS A 52 -13.75 11.39 2.05
C LYS A 52 -13.65 12.74 1.32
N ALA A 53 -12.43 13.22 1.09
CA ALA A 53 -12.20 14.49 0.40
C ALA A 53 -12.71 14.44 -1.05
N VAL A 54 -12.44 13.35 -1.77
CA VAL A 54 -12.94 13.10 -3.13
C VAL A 54 -14.47 13.04 -3.12
N SER A 55 -15.07 12.26 -2.22
CA SER A 55 -16.54 12.16 -2.08
C SER A 55 -17.18 13.52 -1.79
N HIS A 56 -16.59 14.33 -0.91
CA HIS A 56 -17.06 15.70 -0.64
C HIS A 56 -16.99 16.59 -1.88
N ALA A 57 -15.95 16.47 -2.71
CA ALA A 57 -15.82 17.24 -3.94
C ALA A 57 -16.85 16.81 -5.02
N TYR A 58 -17.13 15.50 -5.12
CA TYR A 58 -18.22 14.98 -5.95
C TYR A 58 -19.60 15.45 -5.46
N ALA A 59 -19.88 15.35 -4.16
CA ALA A 59 -21.14 15.79 -3.56
C ALA A 59 -21.39 17.29 -3.69
N ARG A 60 -20.32 18.10 -3.74
CA ARG A 60 -20.40 19.55 -4.00
C ARG A 60 -20.39 19.92 -5.49
N GLY A 61 -20.51 18.94 -6.39
CA GLY A 61 -20.60 19.17 -7.84
C GLY A 61 -19.36 19.80 -8.46
N ARG A 62 -18.19 19.69 -7.80
CA ARG A 62 -16.96 20.40 -8.20
C ARG A 62 -16.10 19.60 -9.17
N PHE A 63 -16.38 18.31 -9.35
CA PHE A 63 -15.87 17.49 -10.44
C PHE A 63 -16.94 17.37 -11.51
N GLN A 64 -16.77 18.06 -12.64
CA GLN A 64 -17.44 17.68 -13.87
C GLN A 64 -16.76 16.40 -14.34
N SER A 65 -17.50 15.28 -14.36
CA SER A 65 -17.02 14.04 -14.97
C SER A 65 -16.56 14.35 -16.39
N TYR A 66 -15.27 14.16 -16.69
CA TYR A 66 -14.80 14.26 -18.05
C TYR A 66 -15.40 13.07 -18.82
N SER A 67 -16.54 13.29 -19.47
CA SER A 67 -17.11 12.33 -20.40
C SER A 67 -16.34 12.47 -21.70
N GLY A 68 -15.23 11.73 -21.80
CA GLY A 68 -14.65 11.37 -23.09
C GLY A 68 -15.53 10.36 -23.81
#